data_AF-A0A168C0G0-F1
#
_entry.id   AF-A0A168C0G0-F1
#
_cell.length_a   1.000
_cell.length_b   1.000
_cell.length_c   1.000
_cell.angle_alpha   90.00
_cell.angle_beta   90.00
_cell.angle_gamma   90.00
#
_symmetry.space_group_name_H-M   'P 1'
#
loop_
_entity.id
_entity.type
_entity.pdbx_description
1 polymer ?
#
loop_
_entity_poly.entity_id
_entity_poly.type
_entity_poly.pdbx_seq_one_letter_code
_entity_poly.pdbx_strand_id
1 'polypeptide(L)'
;MSKLVCNEVKKEGVNIEKLKQAVAFADQITDAVAYVDPSMNHQTSRWAQFSAFKGDAHRIIVDEKASQVEVDQALWLLIYGITELGQKYVLGGAPVMF
;
A
#
# COMPACT_ATOMS: atom_id res chain seq x y z
N MET A 1 7.36 39.55 -19.73
CA MET A 1 6.35 38.70 -19.04
C MET A 1 7.01 37.37 -18.74
N SER A 2 7.43 37.17 -17.49
CA SER A 2 8.08 35.92 -17.08
C SER A 2 7.01 34.85 -16.89
N LYS A 3 7.06 33.77 -17.68
CA LYS A 3 6.28 32.57 -17.39
C LYS A 3 6.93 31.91 -16.17
N LEU A 4 6.28 32.04 -15.02
CA LEU A 4 6.48 31.15 -13.88
C LEU A 4 6.15 29.74 -14.36
N VAL A 5 7.20 29.01 -14.75
CA VAL A 5 7.13 27.56 -14.85
C VAL A 5 7.03 27.09 -13.41
N CYS A 6 5.86 26.58 -13.02
CA CYS A 6 5.71 25.79 -11.81
C CYS A 6 6.70 24.63 -11.94
N ASN A 7 7.86 24.75 -11.28
CA ASN A 7 8.76 23.64 -11.09
C ASN A 7 7.99 22.61 -10.28
N GLU A 8 7.52 21.56 -10.95
CA GLU A 8 7.24 20.29 -10.29
C GLU A 8 8.51 19.94 -9.52
N VAL A 9 8.44 20.00 -8.18
CA VAL A 9 9.55 19.58 -7.32
C VAL A 9 9.65 18.07 -7.53
N LYS A 10 10.48 17.65 -8.50
CA LYS A 10 10.83 16.24 -8.67
C LYS A 10 11.36 15.73 -7.33
N LYS A 11 10.85 14.56 -6.91
CA LYS A 11 11.30 13.76 -5.76
C LYS A 11 12.77 13.33 -5.91
N GLU A 12 13.71 14.27 -6.00
CA GLU A 12 15.14 13.95 -6.09
C GLU A 12 15.58 13.34 -4.75
N GLY A 13 15.68 12.01 -4.72
CA GLY A 13 16.18 11.23 -3.58
C GLY A 13 15.15 10.33 -2.89
N VAL A 14 13.84 10.53 -3.10
CA VAL A 14 12.80 9.65 -2.53
C VAL A 14 12.43 8.54 -3.53
N ASN A 15 12.73 7.29 -3.19
CA ASN A 15 12.40 6.12 -3.98
C ASN A 15 11.06 5.52 -3.52
N ILE A 16 10.04 5.72 -4.35
CA ILE A 16 8.66 5.28 -4.08
C ILE A 16 8.24 4.05 -4.89
N GLU A 17 9.11 3.52 -5.75
CA GLU A 17 8.72 2.49 -6.72
C GLU A 17 8.30 1.18 -6.04
N LYS A 18 8.98 0.79 -4.96
CA LYS A 18 8.58 -0.38 -4.17
C LYS A 18 7.21 -0.22 -3.53
N LEU A 19 6.87 0.98 -3.05
CA LEU A 19 5.57 1.29 -2.47
C LEU A 19 4.47 1.21 -3.53
N LYS A 20 4.69 1.79 -4.72
CA LYS A 20 3.77 1.67 -5.86
C LYS A 20 3.51 0.22 -6.25
N GLN A 21 4.55 -0.61 -6.30
CA GLN A 21 4.43 -2.03 -6.64
C GLN A 21 3.65 -2.81 -5.56
N ALA A 22 3.91 -2.53 -4.28
CA ALA A 22 3.17 -3.14 -3.18
C ALA A 22 1.69 -2.72 -3.19
N VAL A 23 1.40 -1.46 -3.49
CA VAL A 23 0.03 -0.95 -3.65
C VAL A 23 -0.68 -1.62 -4.84
N ALA A 24 -0.02 -1.74 -5.98
CA ALA A 24 -0.58 -2.42 -7.15
C ALA A 24 -0.91 -3.90 -6.85
N PHE A 25 -0.07 -4.58 -6.08
CA PHE A 25 -0.36 -5.93 -5.58
C PHE A 25 -1.57 -5.92 -4.63
N ALA A 26 -1.59 -5.00 -3.66
CA ALA A 26 -2.67 -4.88 -2.67
C ALA A 26 -4.03 -4.52 -3.29
N ASP A 27 -4.04 -3.78 -4.40
CA ASP A 27 -5.26 -3.44 -5.14
C ASP A 27 -5.88 -4.64 -5.88
N GLN A 28 -5.09 -5.68 -6.15
CA GLN A 28 -5.58 -6.94 -6.71
C GLN A 28 -6.20 -7.86 -5.64
N ILE A 29 -5.98 -7.58 -4.35
CA ILE A 29 -6.60 -8.33 -3.25
C ILE A 29 -8.04 -7.83 -3.12
N THR A 30 -8.95 -8.48 -3.85
CA THR A 30 -10.39 -8.26 -3.74
C THR A 30 -10.98 -9.22 -2.72
N ASP A 31 -11.48 -8.65 -1.63
CA ASP A 31 -12.39 -9.26 -0.64
C ASP A 31 -12.14 -10.76 -0.37
N ALA A 32 -11.15 -11.06 0.48
CA ALA A 32 -10.83 -12.42 0.95
C ALA A 32 -11.89 -12.99 1.94
N VAL A 33 -13.18 -12.70 1.74
CA VAL A 33 -14.27 -12.91 2.72
C VAL A 33 -14.60 -14.39 2.94
N ALA A 34 -14.15 -15.32 2.11
CA ALA A 34 -14.76 -16.65 2.12
C ALA A 34 -14.13 -17.69 3.07
N TYR A 35 -12.83 -17.66 3.39
CA TYR A 35 -12.18 -18.97 3.65
C TYR A 35 -11.79 -19.35 5.08
N VAL A 36 -11.80 -18.47 6.10
CA VAL A 36 -11.10 -18.84 7.37
C VAL A 36 -11.79 -18.49 8.70
N ASP A 37 -12.97 -17.85 8.75
CA ASP A 37 -13.64 -17.62 10.04
C ASP A 37 -15.16 -17.49 9.91
N PRO A 38 -15.92 -18.58 10.15
CA PRO A 38 -17.38 -18.56 10.18
C PRO A 38 -17.99 -17.63 11.23
N SER A 39 -17.20 -17.16 12.20
CA SER A 39 -17.65 -16.31 13.30
C SER A 39 -17.50 -14.80 13.04
N MET A 40 -16.81 -14.40 11.96
CA MET A 40 -16.54 -13.01 11.56
C MET A 40 -15.90 -12.07 12.62
N ASN A 41 -15.58 -12.57 13.82
CA ASN A 41 -15.23 -11.71 14.96
C ASN A 41 -13.77 -11.22 14.94
N HIS A 42 -12.84 -11.93 14.27
CA HIS A 42 -11.41 -11.57 14.21
C HIS A 42 -10.89 -11.21 12.80
N GLN A 43 -11.76 -11.26 11.78
CA GLN A 43 -11.40 -10.92 10.38
C GLN A 43 -11.72 -9.48 10.00
N THR A 44 -12.78 -8.90 10.58
CA THR A 44 -13.14 -7.49 10.37
C THR A 44 -12.01 -6.55 10.78
N SER A 45 -11.27 -6.86 11.85
CA SER A 45 -10.15 -6.06 12.32
C SER A 45 -8.93 -6.13 11.39
N ARG A 46 -8.55 -7.33 10.91
CA ARG A 46 -7.40 -7.50 10.00
C ARG A 46 -7.66 -6.91 8.62
N TRP A 47 -8.86 -7.12 8.07
CA TRP A 47 -9.24 -6.52 6.79
C TRP A 47 -9.35 -4.99 6.89
N ALA A 48 -9.93 -4.47 7.97
CA ALA A 48 -9.98 -3.02 8.21
C ALA A 48 -8.57 -2.43 8.36
N GLN A 49 -7.68 -3.11 9.07
CA GLN A 49 -6.28 -2.68 9.24
C GLN A 49 -5.51 -2.70 7.92
N PHE A 50 -5.63 -3.77 7.13
CA PHE A 50 -5.08 -3.83 5.77
C PHE A 50 -5.62 -2.69 4.90
N SER A 51 -6.94 -2.46 4.93
CA SER A 51 -7.58 -1.39 4.16
C SER A 51 -7.06 -0.01 4.56
N ALA A 52 -6.84 0.23 5.86
CA ALA A 52 -6.25 1.46 6.37
C ALA A 52 -4.81 1.64 5.88
N PHE A 53 -3.97 0.61 5.98
CA PHE A 53 -2.58 0.67 5.49
C PHE A 53 -2.52 0.88 3.98
N LYS A 54 -3.41 0.25 3.21
CA LYS A 54 -3.53 0.47 1.77
C LYS A 54 -3.92 1.92 1.45
N GLY A 55 -4.88 2.47 2.17
CA GLY A 55 -5.28 3.88 2.03
C GLY A 55 -4.14 4.86 2.35
N ASP A 56 -3.40 4.62 3.44
CA ASP A 56 -2.24 5.43 3.80
C ASP A 56 -1.12 5.34 2.76
N ALA A 57 -0.85 4.14 2.23
CA ALA A 57 0.13 3.96 1.16
C ALA A 57 -0.25 4.74 -0.12
N HIS A 58 -1.51 4.72 -0.52
CA HIS A 58 -2.03 5.56 -1.62
C HIS A 58 -1.83 7.05 -1.34
N ARG A 59 -2.14 7.52 -0.12
CA ARG A 59 -1.93 8.92 0.28
C ARG A 59 -0.45 9.33 0.20
N ILE A 60 0.47 8.49 0.68
CA ILE A 60 1.91 8.74 0.62
C ILE A 60 2.45 8.74 -0.81
N ILE A 61 1.88 7.92 -1.71
CA ILE A 61 2.26 7.92 -3.12
C ILE A 61 2.07 9.28 -3.78
N VAL A 62 0.93 9.92 -3.52
CA VAL A 62 0.54 11.21 -4.11
C VAL A 62 1.03 12.42 -3.30
N ASP A 63 1.51 12.22 -2.08
CA ASP A 63 2.11 13.30 -1.28
C ASP A 63 3.49 13.66 -1.85
N GLU A 64 3.62 14.90 -2.30
CA GLU A 64 4.86 15.47 -2.84
C GLU A 64 5.88 15.76 -1.74
N LYS A 65 5.43 15.90 -0.48
CA LYS A 65 6.27 16.22 0.67
C LYS A 65 6.68 14.99 1.48
N ALA A 66 6.18 13.81 1.12
CA ALA A 66 6.53 12.57 1.80
C ALA A 66 8.04 12.33 1.78
N SER A 67 8.60 12.13 2.97
CA SER A 67 9.99 11.73 3.18
C SER A 67 10.21 10.25 2.85
N GLN A 68 11.47 9.86 2.64
CA GLN A 68 11.81 8.45 2.45
C GLN A 68 11.39 7.58 3.66
N VAL A 69 11.45 8.12 4.88
CA VAL A 69 11.04 7.39 6.09
C VAL A 69 9.54 7.10 6.06
N GLU A 70 8.71 8.06 5.64
CA GLU A 70 7.26 7.84 5.51
C GLU A 70 6.95 6.84 4.40
N VAL A 71 7.69 6.86 3.29
CA VAL A 71 7.59 5.87 2.21
C VAL A 71 7.95 4.46 2.71
N ASP A 72 9.07 4.33 3.42
CA ASP A 72 9.53 3.05 3.95
C ASP A 72 8.58 2.51 5.02
N GLN A 73 8.02 3.39 5.87
CA GLN A 73 7.04 3.02 6.89
C GLN A 73 5.72 2.57 6.26
N ALA A 74 5.20 3.30 5.26
CA ALA A 74 4.01 2.91 4.53
C ALA A 74 4.20 1.56 3.82
N LEU A 75 5.38 1.33 3.23
CA LEU A 75 5.72 0.06 2.60
C LEU A 75 5.72 -1.09 3.62
N TRP A 76 6.36 -0.89 4.78
CA TRP A 76 6.43 -1.90 5.83
C TRP A 76 5.03 -2.26 6.37
N LEU A 77 4.21 -1.24 6.68
CA LEU A 77 2.85 -1.44 7.18
C LEU A 77 1.96 -2.15 6.16
N LEU A 78 2.06 -1.79 4.87
CA LEU A 78 1.28 -2.44 3.83
C LEU A 78 1.67 -3.92 3.67
N ILE A 79 2.97 -4.23 3.64
CA ILE A 79 3.45 -5.63 3.58
C ILE A 79 3.01 -6.42 4.81
N TYR A 80 3.04 -5.81 5.99
CA TYR A 80 2.51 -6.42 7.21
C TYR A 80 1.02 -6.74 7.09
N GLY A 81 0.20 -5.77 6.65
CA GLY A 81 -1.24 -5.99 6.41
C GLY A 81 -1.53 -7.08 5.39
N ILE A 82 -0.75 -7.15 4.29
CA ILE A 82 -0.84 -8.25 3.31
C ILE A 82 -0.57 -9.61 3.98
N THR A 83 0.45 -9.67 4.85
CA THR A 83 0.84 -10.91 5.54
C THR A 83 -0.20 -11.37 6.56
N GLU A 84 -0.83 -10.44 7.28
CA GLU A 84 -1.92 -10.72 8.22
C GLU A 84 -3.18 -11.30 7.54
N LEU A 85 -3.35 -11.02 6.25
CA LEU A 85 -4.37 -11.64 5.39
C LEU A 85 -3.96 -13.03 4.86
N GLY A 86 -2.79 -13.55 5.25
CA GLY A 86 -2.27 -14.84 4.77
C GLY A 86 -1.69 -14.80 3.35
N GLN A 87 -1.50 -13.60 2.78
CA GLN A 87 -0.87 -13.41 1.48
C GLN A 87 0.64 -13.24 1.65
N LYS A 88 1.42 -13.63 0.63
CA LYS A 88 2.85 -13.37 0.58
C LYS A 88 3.14 -12.34 -0.51
N TYR A 89 3.62 -11.16 -0.11
CA TYR A 89 4.10 -10.19 -1.09
C TYR A 89 5.42 -10.67 -1.71
N VAL A 90 5.46 -10.72 -3.03
CA VAL A 90 6.67 -10.97 -3.82
C VAL A 90 6.75 -9.87 -4.87
N LEU A 91 7.94 -9.28 -5.03
CA LEU A 91 8.18 -8.23 -6.02
C LEU A 91 7.83 -8.72 -7.43
N GLY A 92 6.90 -8.04 -8.10
CA GLY A 92 6.40 -8.44 -9.42
C GLY A 92 5.52 -9.69 -9.44
N GLY A 93 5.13 -10.22 -8.27
CA GLY A 93 4.16 -11.30 -8.14
C GLY A 93 2.71 -10.82 -8.18
N ALA A 94 1.78 -11.76 -8.13
CA ALA A 94 0.35 -11.53 -7.99
C ALA A 94 -0.16 -12.20 -6.70
N PRO A 95 -1.21 -11.66 -6.05
CA PRO A 95 -1.80 -12.30 -4.89
C PRO A 95 -2.45 -13.62 -5.28
N VAL A 96 -2.54 -14.52 -4.29
CA VAL A 96 -3.29 -15.77 -4.43
C VAL A 96 -4.78 -15.41 -4.42
N MET A 97 -5.46 -15.72 -5.52
CA MET A 97 -6.91 -15.59 -5.63
C MET A 97 -7.57 -16.86 -5.06
N PHE A 98 -8.60 -16.68 -4.23
CA PHE A 98 -9.40 -17.77 -3.66
C PHE A 98 -10.81 -17.79 -4.27
#